data_AF-A0AA43TNU4-F1
#
_entry.id   AF-A0AA43TNU4-F1
#
_cell.length_a   1.000
_cell.length_b   1.000
_cell.length_c   1.000
_cell.angle_alpha   90.00
_cell.angle_beta   90.00
_cell.angle_gamma   90.00
#
_symmetry.space_group_name_H-M   'P 1'
#
loop_
_entity.id
_entity.type
_entity.pdbx_description
1 polymer ?
#
loop_
_entity_poly.entity_id
_entity_poly.type
_entity_poly.pdbx_seq_one_letter_code
_entity_poly.pdbx_strand_id
1 'polypeptide(L)'
;MDKQQAQTTIRDVLQNPFDREKYINFISNLLNHIERRDVHYSGNLVPEAYRGHINQYWRVGKYISPGDEEMDILVVEVKSLSKLDRARTTLRNFAINRLKQFEKDYSLIAFYSKEDKGADWRFSFVKIEHEAYQDDKGKVKTRTDFTPARRYSFLVGEHETSYTAQKQLLPLLQADIADPALKSIEDAFSIEKVTDEFFQQYSELYLKLSAHISKEPVLQGKSEEETRQNVSRFAKKLLGQIVFLYFLQKKGWLGVPKDQSWGTGSRRFMRERFEQNHQANQNYYGDFLQYLFYEALANDRKDTQDPAWYARFDCKIPFLNGGLFEADYDWQAHAITISNDLFHNAELNKAGDSGTGILDVFDRYNFTIKEDEPLEKEVAVDPEMLGKVFENMLDVSERKSKGAFYTPREIVHYMCQESLIHYLADSVKHISKADLEAFIRKGHLFLENDAAACRLTKRSPVVNNLPLNIVAGFRPASGSMRKYSMKS
;
A
#
# COMPACT_ATOMS: atom_id res chain seq x y z
N MET A 1 2.23 28.05 -13.96
CA MET A 1 3.50 27.36 -14.21
C MET A 1 3.28 26.46 -15.41
N ASP A 2 4.22 26.40 -16.36
CA ASP A 2 4.03 25.52 -17.52
C ASP A 2 4.11 24.03 -17.11
N LYS A 3 3.58 23.15 -17.98
CA LYS A 3 3.47 21.72 -17.69
C LYS A 3 4.84 21.05 -17.46
N GLN A 4 5.87 21.43 -18.23
CA GLN A 4 7.19 20.81 -18.12
C GLN A 4 7.90 21.24 -16.84
N GLN A 5 7.78 22.51 -16.47
CA GLN A 5 8.31 23.03 -15.22
C GLN A 5 7.61 22.39 -14.01
N ALA A 6 6.28 22.22 -14.07
CA ALA A 6 5.52 21.55 -13.03
C ALA A 6 5.93 20.08 -12.87
N GLN A 7 6.06 19.33 -13.97
CA GLN A 7 6.55 17.95 -13.96
C GLN A 7 7.96 17.84 -13.38
N THR A 8 8.86 18.75 -13.78
CA THR A 8 10.24 18.79 -13.27
C THR A 8 10.27 19.07 -11.77
N THR A 9 9.46 20.03 -11.31
CA THR A 9 9.35 20.38 -9.89
C THR A 9 8.88 19.19 -9.05
N ILE A 10 7.83 18.48 -9.49
CA ILE A 10 7.35 17.30 -8.77
C ILE A 10 8.41 16.21 -8.77
N ARG A 11 9.07 15.97 -9.90
CA ARG A 11 10.11 14.94 -10.02
C ARG A 11 11.30 15.23 -9.11
N ASP A 12 11.77 16.48 -9.08
CA ASP A 12 12.92 16.88 -8.26
C ASP A 12 12.69 16.68 -6.75
N VAL A 13 11.43 16.72 -6.31
CA VAL A 13 11.09 16.50 -4.91
C VAL A 13 10.71 15.04 -4.63
N LEU A 14 9.89 14.42 -5.48
CA LEU A 14 9.30 13.09 -5.20
C LEU A 14 10.14 11.90 -5.72
N GLN A 15 11.22 12.10 -6.47
CA GLN A 15 12.15 11.03 -6.88
C GLN A 15 13.52 11.12 -6.21
N ASN A 16 13.66 12.02 -5.22
CA ASN A 16 14.91 12.25 -4.53
C ASN A 16 14.73 12.05 -3.02
N PRO A 17 15.85 11.85 -2.30
CA PRO A 17 15.83 11.85 -0.85
C PRO A 17 15.18 13.11 -0.29
N PHE A 18 14.49 12.96 0.86
CA PHE A 18 13.77 14.05 1.50
C PHE A 18 14.70 15.24 1.79
N ASP A 19 14.37 16.37 1.18
CA ASP A 19 14.98 17.66 1.47
C ASP A 19 13.90 18.64 1.93
N ARG A 20 14.10 19.23 3.10
CA ARG A 20 13.12 20.11 3.74
C ARG A 20 12.84 21.37 2.92
N GLU A 21 13.88 22.00 2.37
CA GLU A 21 13.73 23.25 1.62
C GLU A 21 13.05 23.00 0.27
N LYS A 22 13.45 21.93 -0.43
CA LYS A 22 12.77 21.48 -1.64
C LYS A 22 11.31 21.16 -1.36
N TYR A 23 11.00 20.47 -0.26
CA TYR A 23 9.63 20.18 0.16
C TYR A 23 8.83 21.47 0.40
N ILE A 24 9.35 22.43 1.17
CA ILE A 24 8.64 23.70 1.45
C ILE A 24 8.39 24.49 0.17
N ASN A 25 9.38 24.56 -0.72
CA ASN A 25 9.23 25.23 -2.01
C ASN A 25 8.21 24.52 -2.90
N PHE A 26 8.24 23.18 -2.94
CA PHE A 26 7.25 22.38 -3.63
C PHE A 26 5.84 22.64 -3.10
N ILE A 27 5.63 22.66 -1.77
CA ILE A 27 4.31 22.94 -1.18
C ILE A 27 3.87 24.37 -1.47
N SER A 28 4.79 25.33 -1.47
CA SER A 28 4.48 26.73 -1.83
C SER A 28 3.95 26.83 -3.27
N ASN A 29 4.52 26.05 -4.20
CA ASN A 29 4.06 25.99 -5.59
C ASN A 29 2.78 25.16 -5.76
N LEU A 30 2.62 24.09 -4.97
CA LEU A 30 1.45 23.21 -5.01
C LEU A 30 0.19 23.93 -4.52
N LEU A 31 0.33 24.84 -3.55
CA LEU A 31 -0.78 25.53 -2.89
C LEU A 31 -0.87 27.01 -3.27
N ASN A 32 0.00 27.49 -4.17
CA ASN A 32 0.21 28.88 -4.60
C ASN A 32 0.67 29.84 -3.50
N HIS A 33 0.07 29.78 -2.32
CA HIS A 33 0.41 30.62 -1.18
C HIS A 33 0.39 29.82 0.12
N ILE A 34 1.43 29.95 0.93
CA ILE A 34 1.47 29.42 2.30
C ILE A 34 2.02 30.47 3.26
N GLU A 35 1.43 30.54 4.45
CA GLU A 35 2.00 31.28 5.56
C GLU A 35 3.15 30.47 6.15
N ARG A 36 4.40 30.83 5.82
CA ARG A 36 5.58 30.12 6.32
C ARG A 36 5.71 30.27 7.84
N ARG A 37 6.00 29.15 8.50
CA ARG A 37 6.29 29.07 9.93
C ARG A 37 7.50 28.17 10.12
N ASP A 38 8.22 28.31 11.22
CA ASP A 38 9.27 27.35 11.58
C ASP A 38 9.21 27.05 13.07
N VAL A 39 8.15 26.32 13.46
CA VAL A 39 7.98 25.90 14.85
C VAL A 39 8.45 24.47 15.00
N HIS A 40 9.47 24.27 15.83
CA HIS A 40 10.11 22.98 16.08
C HIS A 40 9.63 22.35 17.39
N TYR A 41 9.40 21.04 17.35
CA TYR A 41 8.96 20.25 18.49
C TYR A 41 9.86 19.01 18.63
N SER A 42 10.54 18.87 19.77
CA SER A 42 11.43 17.76 20.07
C SER A 42 11.37 17.36 21.55
N GLY A 43 11.88 16.16 21.88
CA GLY A 43 11.94 15.67 23.25
C GLY A 43 10.57 15.63 23.92
N ASN A 44 10.40 16.38 25.01
CA ASN A 44 9.16 16.40 25.79
C ASN A 44 7.98 17.06 25.05
N LEU A 45 8.23 17.88 24.02
CA LEU A 45 7.20 18.50 23.18
C LEU A 45 6.59 17.51 22.18
N VAL A 46 7.24 16.37 21.95
CA VAL A 46 6.60 15.24 21.26
C VAL A 46 5.70 14.53 22.27
N PRO A 47 4.42 14.27 21.96
CA PRO A 47 3.52 13.59 22.89
C PRO A 47 4.07 12.22 23.27
N GLU A 48 3.97 11.89 24.55
CA GLU A 48 4.65 10.74 25.16
C GLU A 48 4.37 9.41 24.46
N ALA A 49 3.11 9.17 24.07
CA ALA A 49 2.68 7.98 23.34
C ALA A 49 3.44 7.76 22.01
N TYR A 50 3.90 8.83 21.36
CA TYR A 50 4.56 8.76 20.05
C TYR A 50 6.08 8.87 20.11
N ARG A 51 6.70 9.15 21.28
CA ARG A 51 8.17 9.25 21.43
C ARG A 51 8.90 7.94 21.08
N GLY A 52 8.21 6.80 21.05
CA GLY A 52 8.75 5.53 20.56
C GLY A 52 8.86 5.42 19.03
N HIS A 53 8.27 6.38 18.30
CA HIS A 53 8.06 6.33 16.85
C HIS A 53 8.56 7.59 16.14
N ILE A 54 8.50 8.74 16.83
CA ILE A 54 8.86 10.06 16.31
C ILE A 54 10.03 10.62 17.11
N ASN A 55 11.03 11.13 16.42
CA ASN A 55 12.15 11.86 17.01
C ASN A 55 11.76 13.31 17.28
N GLN A 56 11.22 13.99 16.26
CA GLN A 56 10.90 15.41 16.27
C GLN A 56 10.01 15.76 15.07
N TYR A 57 9.39 16.93 15.10
CA TYR A 57 8.62 17.44 13.98
C TYR A 57 8.63 18.97 13.92
N TRP A 58 8.26 19.52 12.77
CA TRP A 58 8.17 20.95 12.50
C TRP A 58 6.81 21.28 11.91
N ARG A 59 6.23 22.41 12.33
CA ARG A 59 5.19 23.09 11.57
C ARG A 59 5.87 24.11 10.66
N VAL A 60 5.92 23.79 9.37
CA VAL A 60 6.67 24.56 8.36
C VAL A 60 5.80 25.58 7.63
N GLY A 61 4.48 25.47 7.78
CA GLY A 61 3.57 26.48 7.27
C GLY A 61 2.11 26.19 7.59
N LYS A 62 1.27 27.13 7.17
CA LYS A 62 -0.18 27.06 7.21
C LYS A 62 -0.74 27.47 5.85
N TYR A 63 -1.74 26.74 5.39
CA TYR A 63 -2.54 27.09 4.22
C TYR A 63 -3.95 27.44 4.67
N ILE A 64 -4.56 28.42 3.99
CA ILE A 64 -5.97 28.79 4.15
C ILE A 64 -6.60 28.62 2.78
N SER A 65 -7.60 27.74 2.67
CA SER A 65 -8.29 27.50 1.41
C SER A 65 -9.18 28.70 1.02
N PRO A 66 -9.63 28.80 -0.24
CA PRO A 66 -10.66 29.77 -0.63
C PRO A 66 -11.96 29.67 0.17
N GLY A 67 -12.21 28.52 0.83
CA GLY A 67 -13.34 28.28 1.73
C GLY A 67 -13.09 28.65 3.19
N ASP A 68 -11.99 29.35 3.50
CA ASP A 68 -11.54 29.72 4.85
C ASP A 68 -11.23 28.52 5.77
N GLU A 69 -10.86 27.38 5.17
CA GLU A 69 -10.47 26.18 5.89
C GLU A 69 -8.96 26.15 6.10
N GLU A 70 -8.51 25.86 7.32
CA GLU A 70 -7.09 25.85 7.65
C GLU A 70 -6.44 24.46 7.55
N MET A 71 -5.26 24.40 6.94
CA MET A 71 -4.46 23.19 6.83
C MET A 71 -3.01 23.42 7.29
N ASP A 72 -2.55 22.58 8.21
CA ASP A 72 -1.17 22.63 8.73
C ASP A 72 -0.21 21.86 7.81
N ILE A 73 0.96 22.44 7.53
CA ILE A 73 2.02 21.79 6.77
C ILE A 73 3.11 21.35 7.74
N LEU A 74 3.38 20.05 7.80
CA LEU A 74 4.27 19.43 8.77
C LEU A 74 5.41 18.66 8.11
N VAL A 75 6.55 18.64 8.81
CA VAL A 75 7.67 17.75 8.53
C VAL A 75 7.91 16.92 9.78
N VAL A 76 7.96 15.60 9.66
CA VAL A 76 8.04 14.68 10.80
C VAL A 76 9.20 13.71 10.60
N GLU A 77 10.16 13.74 11.52
CA GLU A 77 11.26 12.78 11.56
C GLU A 77 10.86 11.56 12.38
N VAL A 78 10.76 10.40 11.73
CA VAL A 78 10.48 9.11 12.38
C VAL A 78 11.78 8.44 12.84
N LYS A 79 11.68 7.56 13.85
CA LYS A 79 12.84 6.94 14.50
C LYS A 79 13.66 5.99 13.64
N SER A 80 13.02 5.29 12.70
CA SER A 80 13.67 4.30 11.84
C SER A 80 12.87 4.10 10.57
N LEU A 81 13.52 3.57 9.54
CA LEU A 81 12.92 3.16 8.28
C LEU A 81 11.80 2.13 8.51
N SER A 82 12.03 1.19 9.43
CA SER A 82 11.00 0.21 9.82
C SER A 82 9.74 0.88 10.37
N LYS A 83 9.86 1.98 11.12
CA LYS A 83 8.70 2.74 11.62
C LYS A 83 8.03 3.54 10.52
N LEU A 84 8.79 4.09 9.57
CA LEU A 84 8.25 4.73 8.39
C LEU A 84 7.29 3.77 7.66
N ASP A 85 7.75 2.53 7.43
CA ASP A 85 7.00 1.53 6.67
C ASP A 85 5.92 0.80 7.46
N ARG A 86 6.20 0.45 8.71
CA ARG A 86 5.38 -0.48 9.50
C ARG A 86 4.47 0.19 10.52
N ALA A 87 4.79 1.40 10.98
CA ALA A 87 4.01 2.07 12.03
C ALA A 87 2.96 3.03 11.46
N ARG A 88 2.33 2.58 10.38
CA ARG A 88 1.29 3.24 9.60
C ARG A 88 0.17 3.83 10.48
N THR A 89 -0.50 2.98 11.26
CA THR A 89 -1.55 3.38 12.21
C THR A 89 -1.04 4.42 13.21
N THR A 90 0.20 4.26 13.70
CA THR A 90 0.80 5.18 14.67
C THR A 90 1.12 6.54 14.08
N LEU A 91 1.61 6.63 12.84
CA LEU A 91 1.84 7.90 12.15
C LEU A 91 0.53 8.64 11.89
N ARG A 92 -0.54 7.90 11.53
CA ARG A 92 -1.90 8.45 11.44
C ARG A 92 -2.36 8.98 12.80
N ASN A 93 -2.26 8.18 13.86
CA ASN A 93 -2.67 8.56 15.22
C ASN A 93 -1.90 9.79 15.73
N PHE A 94 -0.61 9.90 15.42
CA PHE A 94 0.17 11.11 15.72
C PHE A 94 -0.38 12.35 15.01
N ALA A 95 -0.64 12.25 13.69
CA ALA A 95 -1.21 13.36 12.93
C ALA A 95 -2.56 13.79 13.50
N ILE A 96 -3.43 12.83 13.86
CA ILE A 96 -4.72 13.10 14.51
C ILE A 96 -4.52 13.81 15.85
N ASN A 97 -3.60 13.32 16.70
CA ASN A 97 -3.32 13.94 17.98
C ASN A 97 -2.89 15.41 17.81
N ARG A 98 -2.06 15.68 16.80
CA ARG A 98 -1.61 17.03 16.46
C ARG A 98 -2.74 17.91 15.92
N LEU A 99 -3.62 17.38 15.09
CA LEU A 99 -4.78 18.10 14.58
C LEU A 99 -5.73 18.50 15.72
N LYS A 100 -6.06 17.56 16.62
CA LYS A 100 -6.91 17.82 17.79
C LYS A 100 -6.30 18.82 18.77
N GLN A 101 -5.00 18.70 19.05
CA GLN A 101 -4.31 19.59 19.99
C GLN A 101 -4.37 21.07 19.59
N PHE A 102 -4.43 21.35 18.28
CA PHE A 102 -4.40 22.71 17.74
C PHE A 102 -5.70 23.11 17.03
N GLU A 103 -6.78 22.35 17.25
CA GLU A 103 -8.11 22.60 16.67
C GLU A 103 -8.04 22.80 15.15
N LYS A 104 -7.45 21.81 14.46
CA LYS A 104 -7.34 21.75 13.01
C LYS A 104 -8.00 20.48 12.49
N ASP A 105 -8.47 20.55 11.26
CA ASP A 105 -9.11 19.42 10.58
C ASP A 105 -8.23 18.78 9.52
N TYR A 106 -7.24 19.52 9.00
CA TYR A 106 -6.46 19.12 7.83
C TYR A 106 -4.95 19.29 8.04
N SER A 107 -4.17 18.36 7.50
CA SER A 107 -2.72 18.52 7.42
C SER A 107 -2.12 17.85 6.18
N LEU A 108 -1.11 18.51 5.61
CA LEU A 108 -0.13 17.90 4.71
C LEU A 108 1.15 17.61 5.47
N ILE A 109 1.66 16.39 5.36
CA ILE A 109 2.77 15.91 6.18
C ILE A 109 3.80 15.18 5.33
N ALA A 110 5.07 15.57 5.45
CA ALA A 110 6.21 14.76 5.02
C ALA A 110 6.77 13.95 6.19
N PHE A 111 6.70 12.62 6.12
CA PHE A 111 7.36 11.72 7.06
C PHE A 111 8.65 11.17 6.45
N TYR A 112 9.77 11.30 7.16
CA TYR A 112 11.07 10.80 6.69
C TYR A 112 11.88 10.20 7.84
N SER A 113 12.86 9.35 7.50
CA SER A 113 13.84 8.79 8.43
C SER A 113 15.23 9.34 8.13
N LYS A 114 16.10 9.44 9.14
CA LYS A 114 17.53 9.74 8.91
C LYS A 114 18.39 8.50 8.75
N GLU A 115 17.86 7.32 9.07
CA GLU A 115 18.58 6.04 9.03
C GLU A 115 19.14 5.73 7.63
N ASP A 116 18.37 6.10 6.60
CA ASP A 116 18.69 5.98 5.18
C ASP A 116 18.90 7.35 4.52
N LYS A 117 19.16 8.41 5.32
CA LYS A 117 19.27 9.80 4.87
C LYS A 117 18.01 10.31 4.14
N GLY A 118 16.84 9.72 4.43
CA GLY A 118 15.57 10.12 3.84
C GLY A 118 15.41 9.66 2.40
N ALA A 119 16.15 8.63 1.95
CA ALA A 119 16.10 8.11 0.60
C ALA A 119 14.66 7.87 0.14
N ASP A 120 13.84 7.24 1.00
CA ASP A 120 12.40 7.14 0.80
C ASP A 120 11.63 7.84 1.93
N TRP A 121 10.52 8.46 1.57
CA TRP A 121 9.70 9.26 2.48
C TRP A 121 8.22 9.22 2.08
N ARG A 122 7.34 9.61 3.00
CA ARG A 122 5.89 9.59 2.77
C ARG A 122 5.33 10.99 2.72
N PHE A 123 4.70 11.33 1.62
CA PHE A 123 3.90 12.55 1.47
C PHE A 123 2.43 12.21 1.77
N SER A 124 1.86 12.80 2.81
CA SER A 124 0.55 12.41 3.34
C SER A 124 -0.41 13.57 3.46
N PHE A 125 -1.68 13.33 3.10
CA PHE A 125 -2.81 14.18 3.43
C PHE A 125 -3.62 13.52 4.55
N VAL A 126 -3.92 14.26 5.61
CA VAL A 126 -4.69 13.79 6.78
C VAL A 126 -5.87 14.71 7.01
N LYS A 127 -7.06 14.12 7.20
CA LYS A 127 -8.31 14.82 7.46
C LYS A 127 -9.08 14.18 8.60
N ILE A 128 -9.65 15.00 9.48
CA ILE A 128 -10.66 14.57 10.46
C ILE A 128 -12.06 14.66 9.81
N GLU A 129 -12.82 13.56 9.80
CA GLU A 129 -14.16 13.51 9.17
C GLU A 129 -15.30 13.67 10.18
N HIS A 130 -15.74 14.91 10.41
CA HIS A 130 -16.82 15.21 11.36
C HIS A 130 -18.14 14.50 11.04
N GLU A 131 -18.41 13.38 11.73
CA GLU A 131 -19.71 12.71 11.68
C GLU A 131 -20.76 13.50 12.44
N ALA A 132 -21.79 13.94 11.72
CA ALA A 132 -23.00 14.50 12.30
C ALA A 132 -23.93 13.35 12.76
N TYR A 133 -24.40 13.41 14.00
CA TYR A 133 -25.43 12.52 14.52
C TYR A 133 -26.57 13.34 15.11
N GLN A 134 -27.80 12.83 15.06
CA GLN A 134 -28.90 13.41 15.83
C GLN A 134 -28.90 12.82 17.23
N ASP A 135 -28.95 13.68 18.25
CA ASP A 135 -29.22 13.22 19.60
C ASP A 135 -30.68 12.78 19.76
N ASP A 136 -31.00 12.14 20.89
CA ASP A 136 -32.35 11.64 21.21
C ASP A 136 -33.44 12.73 21.23
N LYS A 137 -33.05 14.01 21.10
CA LYS A 137 -33.93 15.18 21.01
C LYS A 137 -34.01 15.76 19.59
N GLY A 138 -33.50 15.04 18.58
CA GLY A 138 -33.52 15.43 17.18
C GLY A 138 -32.53 16.55 16.82
N LYS A 139 -31.66 16.96 17.75
CA LYS A 139 -30.68 18.03 17.51
C LYS A 139 -29.44 17.43 16.85
N VAL A 140 -29.12 17.93 15.66
CA VAL A 140 -27.87 17.56 14.96
C VAL A 140 -26.69 18.06 15.80
N LYS A 141 -25.86 17.12 16.24
CA LYS A 141 -24.60 17.35 16.94
C LYS A 141 -23.47 16.73 16.13
N THR A 142 -22.32 17.40 16.14
CA THR A 142 -21.08 16.84 15.60
C THR A 142 -20.43 15.97 16.67
N ARG A 143 -20.09 14.72 16.32
CA ARG A 143 -19.39 13.84 17.25
C ARG A 143 -17.90 14.21 17.27
N THR A 144 -17.49 15.03 18.24
CA THR A 144 -16.10 15.50 18.40
C THR A 144 -15.17 14.45 18.99
N ASP A 145 -15.70 13.56 19.82
CA ASP A 145 -14.86 12.69 20.65
C ASP A 145 -14.27 11.49 19.88
N PHE A 146 -14.87 11.12 18.73
CA PHE A 146 -14.55 9.87 18.02
C PHE A 146 -14.70 9.98 16.51
N THR A 147 -14.25 11.10 15.96
CA THR A 147 -14.29 11.37 14.53
C THR A 147 -13.26 10.50 13.80
N PRO A 148 -13.67 9.63 12.84
CA PRO A 148 -12.72 8.89 12.02
C PRO A 148 -11.85 9.90 11.27
N ALA A 149 -10.56 9.60 11.15
CA ALA A 149 -9.65 10.43 10.40
C ALA A 149 -8.98 9.58 9.33
N ARG A 150 -9.00 10.08 8.10
CA ARG A 150 -8.42 9.40 6.96
C ARG A 150 -7.03 9.97 6.72
N ARG A 151 -6.07 9.07 6.53
CA ARG A 151 -4.76 9.42 6.00
C ARG A 151 -4.59 8.77 4.63
N TYR A 152 -4.27 9.59 3.66
CA TYR A 152 -3.87 9.17 2.32
C TYR A 152 -2.38 9.48 2.14
N SER A 153 -1.60 8.52 1.66
CA SER A 153 -0.15 8.67 1.57
C SER A 153 0.39 8.21 0.22
N PHE A 154 1.24 9.03 -0.38
CA PHE A 154 2.21 8.59 -1.38
C PHE A 154 3.49 8.14 -0.70
N LEU A 155 4.01 6.98 -1.11
CA LEU A 155 5.39 6.59 -0.86
C LEU A 155 6.24 7.06 -2.05
N VAL A 156 7.27 7.84 -1.77
CA VAL A 156 8.08 8.57 -2.76
C VAL A 156 9.55 8.56 -2.34
N GLY A 157 10.47 8.82 -3.25
CA GLY A 157 11.90 8.80 -2.95
C GLY A 157 12.75 8.22 -4.06
N GLU A 158 14.01 7.93 -3.70
CA GLU A 158 15.05 7.40 -4.59
C GLU A 158 14.71 6.02 -5.15
N HIS A 159 14.02 5.17 -4.37
CA HIS A 159 13.74 3.79 -4.76
C HIS A 159 12.29 3.55 -5.20
N GLU A 160 11.47 4.60 -5.26
CA GLU A 160 10.03 4.51 -5.50
C GLU A 160 9.62 5.28 -6.75
N THR A 161 8.67 4.72 -7.51
CA THR A 161 8.13 5.43 -8.65
C THR A 161 7.19 6.52 -8.14
N SER A 162 7.37 7.74 -8.65
CA SER A 162 6.47 8.86 -8.36
C SER A 162 5.55 9.18 -9.53
N TYR A 163 5.38 8.28 -10.51
CA TYR A 163 4.50 8.54 -11.66
C TYR A 163 3.07 8.85 -11.23
N THR A 164 2.49 8.04 -10.33
CA THR A 164 1.14 8.28 -9.81
C THR A 164 1.04 9.62 -9.08
N ALA A 165 1.99 9.94 -8.21
CA ALA A 165 2.03 11.21 -7.49
C ALA A 165 2.20 12.39 -8.45
N GLN A 166 3.10 12.29 -9.43
CA GLN A 166 3.29 13.27 -10.50
C GLN A 166 1.99 13.53 -11.24
N LYS A 167 1.31 12.49 -11.68
CA LYS A 167 0.07 12.62 -12.45
C LYS A 167 -1.06 13.26 -11.65
N GLN A 168 -1.23 12.87 -10.38
CA GLN A 168 -2.33 13.37 -9.55
C GLN A 168 -2.08 14.80 -9.02
N LEU A 169 -0.82 15.16 -8.75
CA LEU A 169 -0.45 16.48 -8.21
C LEU A 169 -0.20 17.53 -9.32
N LEU A 170 0.09 17.10 -10.55
CA LEU A 170 0.34 17.99 -11.68
C LEU A 170 -0.78 19.02 -11.90
N PRO A 171 -2.09 18.67 -11.90
CA PRO A 171 -3.15 19.64 -12.08
C PRO A 171 -3.14 20.77 -11.03
N LEU A 172 -2.75 20.47 -9.79
CA LEU A 172 -2.66 21.45 -8.71
C LEU A 172 -1.52 22.45 -8.97
N LEU A 173 -0.36 21.97 -9.44
CA LEU A 173 0.79 22.82 -9.79
C LEU A 173 0.56 23.67 -11.04
N GLN A 174 -0.28 23.20 -11.96
CA GLN A 174 -0.61 23.96 -13.18
C GLN A 174 -1.64 25.06 -12.92
N ALA A 175 -2.45 24.93 -11.88
CA ALA A 175 -3.45 25.92 -11.48
C ALA A 175 -2.81 27.04 -10.63
N ASP A 176 -1.88 27.80 -11.21
CA ASP A 176 -1.08 28.81 -10.50
C ASP A 176 -1.77 30.18 -10.35
N ILE A 177 -3.03 30.29 -10.78
CA ILE A 177 -3.81 31.53 -10.75
C ILE A 177 -4.73 31.58 -9.52
N ALA A 178 -5.18 30.42 -9.02
CA ALA A 178 -6.16 30.34 -7.96
C ALA A 178 -5.78 29.27 -6.93
N ASP A 179 -5.85 29.63 -5.66
CA ASP A 179 -5.57 28.75 -4.52
C ASP A 179 -6.47 27.49 -4.57
N PRO A 180 -5.91 26.28 -4.45
CA PRO A 180 -6.67 25.04 -4.60
C PRO A 180 -7.65 24.81 -3.44
N ALA A 181 -8.88 24.41 -3.74
CA ALA A 181 -9.82 23.95 -2.72
C ALA A 181 -9.29 22.69 -2.01
N LEU A 182 -9.62 22.51 -0.72
CA LEU A 182 -9.21 21.31 0.03
C LEU A 182 -9.72 20.02 -0.62
N LYS A 183 -10.90 20.06 -1.25
CA LYS A 183 -11.44 18.92 -2.00
C LYS A 183 -10.55 18.54 -3.17
N SER A 184 -10.00 19.52 -3.91
CA SER A 184 -9.06 19.27 -5.01
C SER A 184 -7.74 18.66 -4.51
N ILE A 185 -7.28 19.07 -3.34
CA ILE A 185 -6.11 18.48 -2.67
C ILE A 185 -6.42 17.05 -2.26
N GLU A 186 -7.54 16.80 -1.56
CA GLU A 186 -7.98 15.45 -1.18
C GLU A 186 -8.11 14.52 -2.40
N ASP A 187 -8.70 15.01 -3.49
CA ASP A 187 -8.89 14.26 -4.72
C ASP A 187 -7.58 13.94 -5.45
N ALA A 188 -6.50 14.68 -5.20
CA ALA A 188 -5.17 14.36 -5.70
C ALA A 188 -4.50 13.21 -4.92
N PHE A 189 -5.02 12.86 -3.74
CA PHE A 189 -4.58 11.69 -2.97
C PHE A 189 -5.58 10.52 -3.07
N SER A 190 -6.54 10.58 -4.00
CA SER A 190 -7.56 9.55 -4.16
C SER A 190 -6.98 8.25 -4.76
N ILE A 191 -7.15 7.14 -4.05
CA ILE A 191 -6.81 5.79 -4.50
C ILE A 191 -7.72 5.33 -5.65
N GLU A 192 -8.99 5.74 -5.65
CA GLU A 192 -9.98 5.28 -6.63
C GLU A 192 -9.56 5.64 -8.05
N LYS A 193 -9.05 6.86 -8.25
CA LYS A 193 -8.51 7.30 -9.55
C LYS A 193 -7.36 6.44 -10.04
N VAL A 194 -6.48 6.02 -9.14
CA VAL A 194 -5.33 5.16 -9.46
C VAL A 194 -5.80 3.75 -9.79
N THR A 195 -6.78 3.26 -9.05
CA THR A 195 -7.39 1.94 -9.25
C THR A 195 -8.06 1.84 -10.61
N ASP A 196 -8.90 2.81 -10.96
CA ASP A 196 -9.65 2.83 -12.22
C ASP A 196 -8.70 2.94 -13.42
N GLU A 197 -7.67 3.78 -13.30
CA GLU A 197 -6.66 3.93 -14.34
C GLU A 197 -5.84 2.66 -14.54
N PHE A 198 -5.35 2.06 -13.45
CA PHE A 198 -4.62 0.81 -13.51
C PHE A 198 -5.49 -0.30 -14.13
N PHE A 199 -6.76 -0.38 -13.73
CA PHE A 199 -7.71 -1.34 -14.29
C PHE A 199 -7.89 -1.17 -15.80
N GLN A 200 -8.01 0.06 -16.28
CA GLN A 200 -8.13 0.35 -17.70
C GLN A 200 -6.87 -0.12 -18.45
N GLN A 201 -5.67 0.25 -17.98
CA GLN A 201 -4.43 -0.15 -18.64
C GLN A 201 -4.21 -1.68 -18.58
N TYR A 202 -4.53 -2.31 -17.45
CA TYR A 202 -4.48 -3.76 -17.30
C TYR A 202 -5.45 -4.47 -18.26
N SER A 203 -6.64 -3.89 -18.48
CA SER A 203 -7.60 -4.40 -19.47
C SER A 203 -7.10 -4.26 -20.90
N GLU A 204 -6.45 -3.15 -21.24
CA GLU A 204 -5.81 -2.97 -22.54
C GLU A 204 -4.67 -3.99 -22.76
N LEU A 205 -3.86 -4.28 -21.73
CA LEU A 205 -2.83 -5.33 -21.79
C LEU A 205 -3.44 -6.73 -22.03
N TYR A 206 -4.53 -7.05 -21.32
CA TYR A 206 -5.25 -8.32 -21.52
C TYR A 206 -5.73 -8.48 -22.96
N LEU A 207 -6.30 -7.44 -23.55
CA LEU A 207 -6.77 -7.47 -24.94
C LEU A 207 -5.61 -7.65 -25.93
N LYS A 208 -4.50 -6.91 -25.75
CA LYS A 208 -3.30 -7.03 -26.58
C LYS A 208 -2.71 -8.44 -26.52
N LEU A 209 -2.54 -8.97 -25.30
CA LEU A 209 -2.02 -10.32 -25.08
C LEU A 209 -2.93 -11.39 -25.68
N SER A 210 -4.25 -11.30 -25.44
CA SER A 210 -5.24 -12.25 -25.96
C SER A 210 -5.24 -12.26 -27.48
N ALA A 211 -5.16 -11.09 -28.13
CA ALA A 211 -5.08 -10.98 -29.58
C ALA A 211 -3.81 -11.65 -30.13
N HIS A 212 -2.66 -11.43 -29.48
CA HIS A 212 -1.38 -12.02 -29.88
C HIS A 212 -1.40 -13.56 -29.81
N ILE A 213 -1.86 -14.12 -28.70
CA ILE A 213 -1.84 -15.58 -28.48
C ILE A 213 -3.03 -16.32 -29.12
N SER A 214 -4.01 -15.60 -29.71
CA SER A 214 -5.25 -16.18 -30.22
C SER A 214 -5.05 -17.27 -31.29
N LYS A 215 -3.90 -17.27 -31.96
CA LYS A 215 -3.54 -18.21 -33.04
C LYS A 215 -2.57 -19.31 -32.59
N GLU A 216 -2.19 -19.32 -31.31
CA GLU A 216 -1.27 -20.32 -30.79
C GLU A 216 -1.91 -21.72 -30.88
N PRO A 217 -1.24 -22.72 -31.50
CA PRO A 217 -1.82 -24.04 -31.72
C PRO A 217 -2.28 -24.73 -30.43
N VAL A 218 -1.50 -24.61 -29.35
CA VAL A 218 -1.80 -25.24 -28.05
C VAL A 218 -3.03 -24.65 -27.36
N LEU A 219 -3.48 -23.46 -27.78
CA LEU A 219 -4.68 -22.81 -27.24
C LEU A 219 -5.93 -23.06 -28.09
N GLN A 220 -5.80 -23.70 -29.27
CA GLN A 220 -6.94 -24.00 -30.12
C GLN A 220 -7.80 -25.11 -29.51
N GLY A 221 -9.07 -24.81 -29.25
CA GLY A 221 -10.08 -25.77 -28.83
C GLY A 221 -10.75 -26.47 -30.01
N LYS A 222 -11.75 -27.32 -29.72
CA LYS A 222 -12.59 -27.97 -30.74
C LYS A 222 -13.61 -27.02 -31.38
N SER A 223 -13.80 -25.85 -30.78
CA SER A 223 -14.71 -24.80 -31.23
C SER A 223 -14.10 -23.42 -30.98
N GLU A 224 -14.60 -22.40 -31.68
CA GLU A 224 -14.17 -21.00 -31.47
C GLU A 224 -14.41 -20.53 -30.03
N GLU A 225 -15.49 -21.00 -29.41
CA GLU A 225 -15.81 -20.72 -28.01
C GLU A 225 -14.75 -21.28 -27.06
N GLU A 226 -14.35 -22.54 -27.28
CA GLU A 226 -13.33 -23.21 -26.46
C GLU A 226 -11.95 -22.56 -26.66
N THR A 227 -11.59 -22.20 -27.89
CA THR A 227 -10.37 -21.41 -28.17
C THR A 227 -10.38 -20.09 -27.40
N ARG A 228 -11.50 -19.34 -27.45
CA ARG A 228 -11.63 -18.07 -26.74
C ARG A 228 -11.47 -18.24 -25.23
N GLN A 229 -12.04 -19.30 -24.66
CA GLN A 229 -11.90 -19.62 -23.23
C GLN A 229 -10.46 -20.00 -22.86
N ASN A 230 -9.77 -20.80 -23.68
CA ASN A 230 -8.36 -21.15 -23.46
C ASN A 230 -7.45 -19.92 -23.52
N VAL A 231 -7.63 -19.05 -24.51
CA VAL A 231 -6.91 -17.77 -24.66
C VAL A 231 -7.17 -16.87 -23.45
N SER A 232 -8.43 -16.69 -23.06
CA SER A 232 -8.83 -15.90 -21.89
C SER A 232 -8.19 -16.42 -20.61
N ARG A 233 -8.24 -17.74 -20.37
CA ARG A 233 -7.64 -18.40 -19.20
C ARG A 233 -6.13 -18.18 -19.16
N PHE A 234 -5.45 -18.42 -20.28
CA PHE A 234 -4.00 -18.25 -20.37
C PHE A 234 -3.59 -16.80 -20.15
N ALA A 235 -4.24 -15.83 -20.82
CA ALA A 235 -3.92 -14.42 -20.69
C ALA A 235 -4.14 -13.90 -19.26
N LYS A 236 -5.26 -14.29 -18.62
CA LYS A 236 -5.54 -13.95 -17.21
C LYS A 236 -4.50 -14.55 -16.27
N LYS A 237 -4.12 -15.81 -16.50
CA LYS A 237 -3.11 -16.49 -15.68
C LYS A 237 -1.73 -15.83 -15.83
N LEU A 238 -1.28 -15.57 -17.05
CA LEU A 238 0.01 -14.93 -17.30
C LEU A 238 0.10 -13.54 -16.68
N LEU A 239 -0.90 -12.68 -16.89
CA LEU A 239 -0.91 -11.36 -16.27
C LEU A 239 -0.99 -11.45 -14.74
N GLY A 240 -1.80 -12.37 -14.21
CA GLY A 240 -1.89 -12.63 -12.77
C GLY A 240 -0.57 -13.09 -12.15
N GLN A 241 0.15 -13.99 -12.83
CA GLN A 241 1.49 -14.44 -12.42
C GLN A 241 2.47 -13.27 -12.39
N ILE A 242 2.50 -12.43 -13.42
CA ILE A 242 3.41 -11.28 -13.48
C ILE A 242 3.07 -10.26 -12.38
N VAL A 243 1.79 -9.88 -12.21
CA VAL A 243 1.42 -8.94 -11.15
C VAL A 243 1.74 -9.51 -9.77
N PHE A 244 1.51 -10.81 -9.53
CA PHE A 244 1.90 -11.44 -8.28
C PHE A 244 3.39 -11.26 -7.99
N LEU A 245 4.25 -11.39 -9.00
CA LEU A 245 5.68 -11.15 -8.83
C LEU A 245 6.03 -9.69 -8.57
N TYR A 246 5.27 -8.74 -9.09
CA TYR A 246 5.40 -7.32 -8.73
C TYR A 246 5.10 -7.06 -7.25
N PHE A 247 4.14 -7.76 -6.65
CA PHE A 247 3.95 -7.74 -5.20
C PHE A 247 5.10 -8.44 -4.45
N LEU A 248 5.56 -9.58 -4.96
CA LEU A 248 6.59 -10.38 -4.31
C LEU A 248 7.96 -9.69 -4.29
N GLN A 249 8.36 -9.03 -5.38
CA GLN A 249 9.64 -8.32 -5.47
C GLN A 249 9.74 -7.17 -4.46
N LYS A 250 8.61 -6.56 -4.05
CA LYS A 250 8.60 -5.55 -2.98
C LYS A 250 9.07 -6.10 -1.63
N LYS A 251 8.95 -7.41 -1.39
CA LYS A 251 9.53 -8.09 -0.22
C LYS A 251 11.04 -8.34 -0.33
N GLY A 252 11.65 -8.09 -1.49
CA GLY A 252 13.06 -8.43 -1.76
C GLY A 252 13.32 -9.93 -1.77
N TRP A 253 12.30 -10.72 -2.12
CA TRP A 253 12.37 -12.20 -2.12
C TRP A 253 12.74 -12.78 -3.49
N LEU A 254 12.88 -11.96 -4.53
CA LEU A 254 13.28 -12.43 -5.85
C LEU A 254 14.70 -11.97 -6.16
N GLY A 255 15.51 -12.85 -6.75
CA GLY A 255 16.87 -12.50 -7.17
C GLY A 255 17.86 -12.31 -6.02
N VAL A 256 17.68 -12.99 -4.88
CA VAL A 256 18.60 -12.86 -3.75
C VAL A 256 19.92 -13.58 -4.07
N PRO A 257 21.09 -12.94 -3.90
CA PRO A 257 22.37 -13.61 -4.11
C PRO A 257 22.59 -14.77 -3.14
N LYS A 258 23.42 -15.75 -3.53
CA LYS A 258 23.64 -17.01 -2.78
C LYS A 258 23.98 -16.80 -1.31
N ASP A 259 24.87 -15.86 -1.03
CA ASP A 259 25.40 -15.61 0.31
C ASP A 259 24.62 -14.53 1.09
N GLN A 260 23.49 -14.05 0.54
CA GLN A 260 22.67 -13.03 1.18
C GLN A 260 21.39 -13.59 1.80
N SER A 261 20.87 -12.82 2.77
CA SER A 261 19.63 -13.15 3.48
C SER A 261 18.40 -12.79 2.65
N TRP A 262 17.30 -13.50 2.86
CA TRP A 262 16.01 -13.14 2.26
C TRP A 262 15.66 -11.68 2.56
N GLY A 263 15.13 -10.99 1.56
CA GLY A 263 14.77 -9.57 1.64
C GLY A 263 15.80 -8.62 1.02
N THR A 264 16.97 -9.11 0.60
CA THR A 264 17.98 -8.29 -0.10
C THR A 264 17.89 -8.38 -1.62
N GLY A 265 16.93 -9.15 -2.15
CA GLY A 265 16.69 -9.27 -3.59
C GLY A 265 16.19 -7.98 -4.20
N SER A 266 16.35 -7.83 -5.52
CA SER A 266 15.98 -6.61 -6.21
C SER A 266 14.47 -6.35 -6.17
N ARG A 267 14.09 -5.12 -5.85
CA ARG A 267 12.71 -4.63 -5.98
C ARG A 267 12.32 -4.32 -7.43
N ARG A 268 13.24 -4.48 -8.38
CA ARG A 268 13.05 -4.33 -9.84
C ARG A 268 13.39 -5.61 -10.61
N PHE A 269 13.41 -6.76 -9.92
CA PHE A 269 13.83 -8.05 -10.47
C PHE A 269 13.24 -8.37 -11.85
N MET A 270 11.93 -8.18 -12.05
CA MET A 270 11.27 -8.46 -13.33
C MET A 270 11.81 -7.60 -14.48
N ARG A 271 11.99 -6.29 -14.23
CA ARG A 271 12.56 -5.36 -15.22
C ARG A 271 14.02 -5.67 -15.53
N GLU A 272 14.83 -5.87 -14.50
CA GLU A 272 16.26 -6.20 -14.67
C GLU A 272 16.45 -7.49 -15.45
N ARG A 273 15.60 -8.50 -15.20
CA ARG A 273 15.60 -9.75 -15.96
C ARG A 273 15.19 -9.55 -17.42
N PHE A 274 14.20 -8.69 -17.67
CA PHE A 274 13.85 -8.34 -19.05
C PHE A 274 15.04 -7.69 -19.77
N GLU A 275 15.70 -6.71 -19.15
CA GLU A 275 16.86 -6.03 -19.72
C GLU A 275 18.01 -7.00 -20.02
N GLN A 276 18.29 -7.96 -19.11
CA GLN A 276 19.28 -9.02 -19.32
C GLN A 276 18.92 -9.92 -20.51
N ASN A 277 17.67 -10.39 -20.61
CA ASN A 277 17.21 -11.23 -21.71
C ASN A 277 17.28 -10.46 -23.05
N HIS A 278 16.87 -9.19 -23.04
CA HIS A 278 16.90 -8.34 -24.23
C HIS A 278 18.34 -8.14 -24.74
N GLN A 279 19.30 -7.89 -23.84
CA GLN A 279 20.73 -7.79 -24.19
C GLN A 279 21.30 -9.11 -24.73
N ALA A 280 20.80 -10.25 -24.23
CA ALA A 280 21.18 -11.58 -24.71
C ALA A 280 20.42 -12.02 -25.98
N ASN A 281 19.55 -11.17 -26.54
CA ASN A 281 18.66 -11.48 -27.66
C ASN A 281 17.78 -12.71 -27.42
N GLN A 282 17.31 -12.88 -26.18
CA GLN A 282 16.45 -13.98 -25.71
C GLN A 282 14.98 -13.57 -25.68
N ASN A 283 14.08 -14.54 -25.78
CA ASN A 283 12.65 -14.33 -25.61
C ASN A 283 12.32 -14.30 -24.11
N TYR A 284 11.79 -13.18 -23.63
CA TYR A 284 11.53 -13.00 -22.20
C TYR A 284 10.51 -14.00 -21.64
N TYR A 285 9.49 -14.37 -22.43
CA TYR A 285 8.53 -15.37 -21.98
C TYR A 285 9.15 -16.77 -21.98
N GLY A 286 9.67 -17.21 -23.13
CA GLY A 286 10.16 -18.56 -23.33
C GLY A 286 11.42 -18.91 -22.57
N ASP A 287 12.40 -18.00 -22.53
CA ASP A 287 13.72 -18.24 -21.95
C ASP A 287 13.79 -17.88 -20.46
N PHE A 288 12.84 -17.10 -19.95
CA PHE A 288 12.82 -16.66 -18.56
C PHE A 288 11.49 -16.95 -17.84
N LEU A 289 10.36 -16.38 -18.25
CA LEU A 289 9.12 -16.48 -17.48
C LEU A 289 8.62 -17.92 -17.34
N GLN A 290 8.70 -18.75 -18.39
CA GLN A 290 8.28 -20.15 -18.31
C GLN A 290 9.09 -20.92 -17.25
N TYR A 291 10.41 -20.76 -17.23
CA TYR A 291 11.26 -21.40 -16.22
C TYR A 291 11.03 -20.81 -14.82
N LEU A 292 10.83 -19.50 -14.72
CA LEU A 292 10.51 -18.87 -13.45
C LEU A 292 9.20 -19.43 -12.87
N PHE A 293 8.14 -19.47 -13.67
CA PHE A 293 6.83 -19.95 -13.23
C PHE A 293 6.84 -21.46 -12.99
N TYR A 294 7.05 -22.23 -14.05
CA TYR A 294 6.75 -23.66 -14.08
C TYR A 294 7.85 -24.51 -13.44
N GLU A 295 9.05 -23.96 -13.21
CA GLU A 295 10.15 -24.67 -12.58
C GLU A 295 10.54 -24.05 -11.22
N ALA A 296 10.88 -22.76 -11.20
CA ALA A 296 11.43 -22.13 -10.00
C ALA A 296 10.38 -21.83 -8.91
N LEU A 297 9.17 -21.42 -9.28
CA LEU A 297 8.12 -21.07 -8.32
C LEU A 297 7.17 -22.24 -8.02
N ALA A 298 6.95 -23.13 -9.00
CA ALA A 298 5.99 -24.22 -8.92
C ALA A 298 6.53 -25.55 -8.37
N ASN A 299 7.83 -25.81 -8.46
CA ASN A 299 8.40 -27.08 -8.00
C ASN A 299 9.13 -26.93 -6.67
N ASP A 300 8.80 -27.82 -5.74
CA ASP A 300 9.51 -27.92 -4.47
C ASP A 300 10.91 -28.51 -4.71
N ARG A 301 11.95 -27.82 -4.22
CA ARG A 301 13.36 -28.21 -4.37
C ARG A 301 13.96 -28.73 -3.06
N LYS A 302 13.14 -29.21 -2.12
CA LYS A 302 13.58 -29.74 -0.82
C LYS A 302 14.67 -30.81 -0.91
N ASP A 303 14.72 -31.58 -2.00
CA ASP A 303 15.72 -32.64 -2.18
C ASP A 303 17.11 -32.11 -2.62
N THR A 304 17.25 -30.81 -2.85
CA THR A 304 18.52 -30.18 -3.22
C THR A 304 19.27 -29.65 -1.99
N GLN A 305 20.59 -29.45 -2.13
CA GLN A 305 21.45 -28.95 -1.04
C GLN A 305 21.05 -27.54 -0.57
N ASP A 306 20.52 -26.71 -1.48
CA ASP A 306 19.95 -25.40 -1.17
C ASP A 306 18.60 -25.24 -1.89
N PRO A 307 17.48 -25.57 -1.23
CA PRO A 307 16.14 -25.51 -1.84
C PRO A 307 15.74 -24.11 -2.33
N ALA A 308 16.34 -23.07 -1.76
CA ALA A 308 16.08 -21.70 -2.16
C ALA A 308 16.80 -21.34 -3.47
N TRP A 309 17.93 -21.99 -3.76
CA TRP A 309 18.78 -21.68 -4.90
C TRP A 309 18.20 -22.22 -6.21
N TYR A 310 18.16 -21.36 -7.24
CA TYR A 310 17.76 -21.75 -8.57
C TYR A 310 18.91 -21.55 -9.56
N ALA A 311 19.58 -22.66 -9.90
CA ALA A 311 20.85 -22.67 -10.62
C ALA A 311 20.80 -22.00 -11.99
N ARG A 312 19.71 -22.17 -12.76
CA ARG A 312 19.53 -21.52 -14.07
C ARG A 312 19.65 -20.01 -14.01
N PHE A 313 19.26 -19.44 -12.87
CA PHE A 313 19.12 -18.01 -12.66
C PHE A 313 20.22 -17.43 -11.78
N ASP A 314 21.09 -18.27 -11.23
CA ASP A 314 22.17 -17.89 -10.33
C ASP A 314 21.70 -17.01 -9.16
N CYS A 315 20.50 -17.32 -8.63
CA CYS A 315 19.91 -16.59 -7.51
C CYS A 315 18.92 -17.43 -6.72
N LYS A 316 18.55 -16.96 -5.53
CA LYS A 316 17.48 -17.60 -4.75
C LYS A 316 16.12 -17.14 -5.24
N ILE A 317 15.22 -18.11 -5.39
CA ILE A 317 13.82 -17.95 -5.76
C ILE A 317 12.98 -18.85 -4.83
N PRO A 318 11.97 -18.31 -4.14
CA PRO A 318 11.16 -19.10 -3.21
C PRO A 318 10.23 -20.05 -3.97
N PHE A 319 9.94 -21.21 -3.38
CA PHE A 319 8.81 -22.04 -3.81
C PHE A 319 7.50 -21.50 -3.21
N LEU A 320 6.43 -21.44 -4.01
CA LEU A 320 5.17 -20.80 -3.63
C LEU A 320 3.93 -21.71 -3.65
N ASN A 321 4.13 -23.03 -3.73
CA ASN A 321 3.08 -24.03 -3.96
C ASN A 321 2.41 -23.87 -5.33
N GLY A 322 2.33 -24.97 -6.09
CA GLY A 322 2.15 -24.97 -7.54
C GLY A 322 0.86 -24.36 -8.10
N GLY A 323 -0.16 -23.98 -7.33
CA GLY A 323 -1.46 -23.52 -7.89
C GLY A 323 -1.36 -22.46 -9.02
N LEU A 324 -0.96 -21.22 -8.71
CA LEU A 324 -0.87 -20.14 -9.72
C LEU A 324 0.25 -20.39 -10.75
N PHE A 325 1.29 -21.11 -10.36
CA PHE A 325 2.53 -21.23 -11.13
C PHE A 325 2.69 -22.57 -11.85
N GLU A 326 1.74 -23.51 -11.73
CA GLU A 326 1.72 -24.77 -12.46
C GLU A 326 1.42 -24.51 -13.95
N ALA A 327 1.96 -25.36 -14.81
CA ALA A 327 1.67 -25.29 -16.24
C ALA A 327 0.33 -25.95 -16.54
N ASP A 328 -0.52 -25.29 -17.34
CA ASP A 328 -1.80 -25.86 -17.80
C ASP A 328 -1.67 -26.65 -19.10
N TYR A 329 -0.44 -26.78 -19.61
CA TYR A 329 -0.10 -27.42 -20.88
C TYR A 329 1.33 -27.95 -20.83
N ASP A 330 1.67 -28.87 -21.73
CA ASP A 330 3.04 -29.35 -21.89
C ASP A 330 3.90 -28.29 -22.57
N TRP A 331 4.41 -27.37 -21.75
CA TRP A 331 5.17 -26.21 -22.17
C TRP A 331 6.57 -26.53 -22.70
N GLN A 332 7.09 -27.74 -22.43
CA GLN A 332 8.37 -28.20 -22.96
C GLN A 332 8.21 -28.76 -24.38
N ALA A 333 7.11 -29.46 -24.65
CA ALA A 333 6.82 -29.97 -25.99
C ALA A 333 6.16 -28.93 -26.92
N HIS A 334 5.42 -27.97 -26.36
CA HIS A 334 4.64 -26.99 -27.13
C HIS A 334 4.98 -25.56 -26.70
N ALA A 335 5.95 -24.94 -27.36
CA ALA A 335 6.34 -23.56 -27.07
C ALA A 335 5.24 -22.57 -27.50
N ILE A 336 4.92 -21.62 -26.63
CA ILE A 336 4.11 -20.44 -26.95
C ILE A 336 5.07 -19.26 -27.12
N THR A 337 4.98 -18.54 -28.23
CA THR A 337 5.90 -17.42 -28.51
C THR A 337 5.22 -16.09 -28.24
N ILE A 338 5.67 -15.38 -27.21
CA ILE A 338 5.18 -14.05 -26.87
C ILE A 338 6.25 -13.02 -27.23
N SER A 339 5.91 -12.03 -28.06
CA SER A 339 6.87 -10.99 -28.45
C SER A 339 7.37 -10.20 -27.24
N ASN A 340 8.66 -9.86 -27.22
CA ASN A 340 9.24 -8.97 -26.20
C ASN A 340 8.57 -7.59 -26.20
N ASP A 341 8.02 -7.14 -27.34
CA ASP A 341 7.30 -5.86 -27.48
C ASP A 341 6.01 -5.81 -26.63
N LEU A 342 5.43 -6.96 -26.28
CA LEU A 342 4.29 -7.02 -25.36
C LEU A 342 4.69 -6.76 -23.91
N PHE A 343 5.97 -6.91 -23.56
CA PHE A 343 6.48 -6.67 -22.21
C PHE A 343 7.09 -5.27 -22.09
N HIS A 344 7.82 -4.82 -23.10
CA HIS A 344 8.44 -3.49 -23.16
C HIS A 344 8.49 -2.99 -24.59
N ASN A 345 8.10 -1.74 -24.82
CA ASN A 345 8.25 -1.08 -26.12
C ASN A 345 8.43 0.44 -25.96
N ALA A 346 8.58 1.16 -27.07
CA ALA A 346 8.71 2.62 -27.09
C ALA A 346 7.41 3.35 -27.49
N GLU A 347 6.29 2.64 -27.63
CA GLU A 347 5.02 3.23 -28.05
C GLU A 347 4.51 4.24 -26.99
N LEU A 348 3.87 5.32 -27.44
CA LEU A 348 3.24 6.28 -26.54
C LEU A 348 1.80 5.85 -26.26
N ASN A 349 1.40 5.87 -24.99
CA ASN A 349 0.00 5.70 -24.61
C ASN A 349 -0.81 6.98 -24.91
N LYS A 350 -2.13 6.93 -24.70
CA LYS A 350 -3.04 8.09 -24.90
C LYS A 350 -2.69 9.31 -24.03
N ALA A 351 -2.01 9.11 -22.91
CA ALA A 351 -1.57 10.17 -22.00
C ALA A 351 -0.20 10.76 -22.38
N GLY A 352 0.48 10.19 -23.38
CA GLY A 352 1.81 10.61 -23.83
C GLY A 352 2.97 9.94 -23.06
N ASP A 353 2.70 8.90 -22.27
CA ASP A 353 3.74 8.16 -21.56
C ASP A 353 4.36 7.10 -22.48
N SER A 354 5.69 6.96 -22.42
CA SER A 354 6.44 5.96 -23.21
C SER A 354 6.34 4.57 -22.61
N GLY A 355 6.14 3.59 -23.49
CA GLY A 355 5.97 2.16 -23.19
C GLY A 355 4.51 1.75 -23.05
N THR A 356 4.09 0.73 -23.78
CA THR A 356 2.73 0.16 -23.64
C THR A 356 2.76 -1.32 -23.31
N GLY A 357 3.94 -1.86 -23.00
CA GLY A 357 4.13 -3.25 -22.60
C GLY A 357 3.72 -3.51 -21.14
N ILE A 358 3.57 -4.79 -20.79
CA ILE A 358 3.16 -5.24 -19.45
C ILE A 358 4.06 -4.65 -18.36
N LEU A 359 5.39 -4.74 -18.54
CA LEU A 359 6.34 -4.22 -17.55
C LEU A 359 6.32 -2.69 -17.52
N ASP A 360 6.08 -2.03 -18.66
CA ASP A 360 6.05 -0.56 -18.74
C ASP A 360 4.87 0.02 -17.98
N VAL A 361 3.71 -0.61 -18.13
CA VAL A 361 2.52 -0.25 -17.36
C VAL A 361 2.76 -0.52 -15.89
N PHE A 362 3.23 -1.71 -15.51
CA PHE A 362 3.37 -2.05 -14.09
C PHE A 362 4.44 -1.21 -13.39
N ASP A 363 5.57 -0.89 -14.04
CA ASP A 363 6.63 -0.05 -13.47
C ASP A 363 6.19 1.40 -13.19
N ARG A 364 5.08 1.86 -13.77
CA ARG A 364 4.50 3.18 -13.47
C ARG A 364 3.81 3.21 -12.10
N TYR A 365 3.37 2.08 -11.58
CA TYR A 365 2.60 2.04 -10.35
C TYR A 365 3.44 1.56 -9.17
N ASN A 366 3.22 2.17 -8.01
CA ASN A 366 3.72 1.59 -6.77
C ASN A 366 2.85 0.41 -6.38
N PHE A 367 3.46 -0.75 -6.13
CA PHE A 367 2.80 -1.92 -5.58
C PHE A 367 3.01 -1.99 -4.06
N THR A 368 1.96 -2.32 -3.32
CA THR A 368 2.01 -2.51 -1.87
C THR A 368 1.54 -3.90 -1.48
N ILE A 369 2.25 -4.54 -0.55
CA ILE A 369 1.87 -5.87 -0.02
C ILE A 369 0.94 -5.77 1.19
N LYS A 370 0.62 -4.55 1.61
CA LYS A 370 -0.23 -4.29 2.76
C LYS A 370 -1.61 -3.95 2.25
N GLU A 371 -2.59 -4.66 2.80
CA GLU A 371 -3.98 -4.28 2.62
C GLU A 371 -4.24 -3.00 3.43
N ASP A 372 -4.90 -2.04 2.80
CA ASP A 372 -5.20 -0.76 3.42
C ASP A 372 -6.24 -0.89 4.54
N GLU A 373 -6.05 -0.19 5.65
CA GLU A 373 -7.11 -0.08 6.66
C GLU A 373 -8.17 0.93 6.15
N PRO A 374 -9.45 0.84 6.57
CA PRO A 374 -10.47 1.79 6.14
C PRO A 374 -10.08 3.27 6.33
N LEU A 375 -9.29 3.55 7.37
CA LEU A 375 -8.82 4.88 7.76
C LEU A 375 -7.40 5.21 7.31
N GLU A 376 -6.68 4.25 6.73
CA GLU A 376 -5.33 4.43 6.25
C GLU A 376 -5.13 3.82 4.87
N LYS A 377 -4.89 4.73 3.93
CA LYS A 377 -4.94 4.49 2.51
C LYS A 377 -3.59 4.85 1.90
N GLU A 378 -2.94 3.91 1.25
CA GLU A 378 -1.72 4.16 0.48
C GLU A 378 -2.08 4.31 -0.99
N VAL A 379 -1.60 5.36 -1.64
CA VAL A 379 -1.87 5.61 -3.06
C VAL A 379 -0.96 4.75 -3.92
N ALA A 380 -1.27 3.45 -3.92
CA ALA A 380 -0.54 2.36 -4.53
C ALA A 380 -1.51 1.25 -4.96
N VAL A 381 -1.07 0.36 -5.84
CA VAL A 381 -1.79 -0.86 -6.23
C VAL A 381 -1.64 -1.89 -5.12
N ASP A 382 -2.76 -2.37 -4.59
CA ASP A 382 -2.82 -3.36 -3.51
C ASP A 382 -3.39 -4.72 -4.01
N PRO A 383 -3.30 -5.80 -3.23
CA PRO A 383 -3.83 -7.10 -3.63
C PRO A 383 -5.37 -7.14 -3.75
N GLU A 384 -6.11 -6.26 -3.07
CA GLU A 384 -7.57 -6.19 -3.21
C GLU A 384 -7.96 -5.68 -4.61
N MET A 385 -7.22 -4.71 -5.14
CA MET A 385 -7.44 -4.18 -6.49
C MET A 385 -7.41 -5.28 -7.55
N LEU A 386 -6.56 -6.30 -7.38
CA LEU A 386 -6.55 -7.46 -8.27
C LEU A 386 -7.88 -8.21 -8.27
N GLY A 387 -8.50 -8.40 -7.10
CA GLY A 387 -9.81 -9.04 -7.00
C GLY A 387 -10.86 -8.32 -7.85
N LYS A 388 -10.91 -6.99 -7.74
CA LYS A 388 -11.79 -6.14 -8.55
C LYS A 388 -11.47 -6.21 -10.04
N VAL A 389 -10.18 -6.21 -10.39
CA VAL A 389 -9.71 -6.33 -11.78
C VAL A 389 -10.15 -7.66 -12.38
N PHE A 390 -9.90 -8.78 -11.69
CA PHE A 390 -10.29 -10.11 -12.16
C PHE A 390 -11.80 -10.26 -12.25
N GLU A 391 -12.57 -9.75 -11.27
CA GLU A 391 -14.03 -9.72 -11.32
C GLU A 391 -14.51 -8.94 -12.54
N ASN A 392 -13.98 -7.74 -12.75
CA ASN A 392 -14.35 -6.87 -13.86
C ASN A 392 -13.93 -7.40 -15.24
N MET A 393 -13.07 -8.41 -15.29
CA MET A 393 -12.69 -9.15 -16.49
C MET A 393 -13.48 -10.44 -16.71
N LEU A 394 -14.34 -10.86 -15.78
CA LEU A 394 -15.27 -11.96 -16.01
C LEU A 394 -16.43 -11.48 -16.90
N ASP A 395 -16.90 -12.33 -17.80
CA ASP A 395 -18.11 -12.03 -18.57
C ASP A 395 -19.33 -11.90 -17.66
N VAL A 396 -20.28 -11.05 -18.04
CA VAL A 396 -21.49 -10.76 -17.24
C VAL A 396 -22.30 -12.02 -16.91
N SER A 397 -22.29 -13.01 -17.82
CA SER A 397 -22.92 -14.33 -17.62
C SER A 397 -22.19 -15.19 -16.58
N GLU A 398 -20.86 -15.13 -16.53
CA GLU A 398 -20.04 -15.85 -15.54
C GLU A 398 -20.17 -15.24 -14.14
N ARG A 399 -20.29 -13.90 -14.02
CA ARG A 399 -20.47 -13.23 -12.71
C ARG A 399 -21.78 -13.61 -12.04
N LYS A 400 -22.88 -13.60 -12.80
CA LYS A 400 -24.22 -13.95 -12.29
C LYS A 400 -24.35 -15.44 -11.96
N SER A 401 -23.74 -16.31 -12.77
CA SER A 401 -23.84 -17.76 -12.54
C SER A 401 -22.96 -18.27 -11.39
N LYS A 402 -21.79 -17.64 -11.15
CA LYS A 402 -20.88 -18.02 -10.05
C LYS A 402 -21.11 -17.26 -8.74
N GLY A 403 -21.99 -16.24 -8.72
CA GLY A 403 -22.19 -15.40 -7.54
C GLY A 403 -20.93 -14.62 -7.13
N ALA A 404 -20.03 -14.37 -8.09
CA ALA A 404 -18.73 -13.77 -7.85
C ALA A 404 -18.86 -12.23 -7.79
N PHE A 405 -19.38 -11.72 -6.68
CA PHE A 405 -19.39 -10.29 -6.36
C PHE A 405 -18.52 -10.06 -5.13
N TYR A 406 -17.52 -9.18 -5.25
CA TYR A 406 -16.71 -8.81 -4.11
C TYR A 406 -17.54 -8.00 -3.09
N THR A 407 -17.46 -8.37 -1.82
CA THR A 407 -18.19 -7.67 -0.74
C THR A 407 -17.42 -6.41 -0.34
N PRO A 408 -18.05 -5.22 -0.31
CA PRO A 408 -17.39 -3.98 0.11
C PRO A 408 -16.67 -4.10 1.45
N ARG A 409 -15.48 -3.48 1.56
CA ARG A 409 -14.58 -3.58 2.73
C ARG A 409 -15.26 -3.18 4.04
N GLU A 410 -16.06 -2.13 4.02
CA GLU A 410 -16.78 -1.65 5.22
C GLU A 410 -17.74 -2.73 5.75
N ILE A 411 -18.38 -3.48 4.85
CA ILE A 411 -19.29 -4.57 5.20
C ILE A 411 -18.51 -5.75 5.77
N VAL A 412 -17.42 -6.18 5.10
CA VAL A 412 -16.57 -7.27 5.61
C VAL A 412 -16.01 -6.92 6.98
N HIS A 413 -15.51 -5.69 7.15
CA HIS A 413 -14.97 -5.20 8.42
C HIS A 413 -16.03 -5.21 9.53
N TYR A 414 -17.22 -4.69 9.24
CA TYR A 414 -18.35 -4.74 10.17
C TYR A 414 -18.73 -6.18 10.55
N MET A 415 -18.87 -7.06 9.56
CA MET A 415 -19.22 -8.47 9.78
C MET A 415 -18.20 -9.18 10.68
N CYS A 416 -16.90 -8.97 10.43
CA CYS A 416 -15.84 -9.51 11.28
C CYS A 416 -15.89 -8.94 12.69
N GLN A 417 -16.07 -7.62 12.84
CA GLN A 417 -16.19 -6.97 14.15
C GLN A 417 -17.36 -7.53 14.95
N GLU A 418 -18.57 -7.57 14.38
CA GLU A 418 -19.74 -8.11 15.06
C GLU A 418 -19.56 -9.58 15.43
N SER A 419 -19.04 -10.39 14.51
CA SER A 419 -18.80 -11.82 14.75
C SER A 419 -17.85 -12.03 15.93
N LEU A 420 -16.76 -11.26 15.99
CA LEU A 420 -15.80 -11.31 17.09
C LEU A 420 -16.39 -10.79 18.41
N ILE A 421 -17.12 -9.67 18.38
CA ILE A 421 -17.78 -9.11 19.57
C ILE A 421 -18.74 -10.14 20.18
N HIS A 422 -19.57 -10.77 19.36
CA HIS A 422 -20.53 -11.76 19.80
C HIS A 422 -19.84 -13.03 20.33
N TYR A 423 -18.87 -13.57 19.59
CA TYR A 423 -18.12 -14.73 20.04
C TYR A 423 -17.39 -14.50 21.37
N LEU A 424 -16.74 -13.34 21.53
CA LEU A 424 -16.04 -13.01 22.77
C LEU A 424 -16.99 -12.72 23.93
N ALA A 425 -18.14 -12.09 23.68
CA ALA A 425 -19.15 -11.86 24.72
C ALA A 425 -19.67 -13.18 25.29
N ASP A 426 -19.86 -14.19 24.43
CA ASP A 426 -20.29 -15.52 24.86
C ASP A 426 -19.16 -16.30 25.57
N SER A 427 -17.93 -16.16 25.07
CA SER A 427 -16.76 -16.89 25.57
C SER A 427 -16.17 -16.30 26.86
N VAL A 428 -16.27 -14.98 27.06
CA VAL A 428 -15.59 -14.23 28.11
C VAL A 428 -16.61 -13.51 29.00
N LYS A 429 -17.38 -14.29 29.76
CA LYS A 429 -18.52 -13.82 30.58
C LYS A 429 -18.19 -12.81 31.69
N HIS A 430 -16.90 -12.61 32.00
CA HIS A 430 -16.45 -11.71 33.07
C HIS A 430 -16.09 -10.30 32.58
N ILE A 431 -16.11 -10.06 31.26
CA ILE A 431 -15.91 -8.74 30.65
C ILE A 431 -17.25 -8.31 30.06
N SER A 432 -17.64 -7.04 30.23
CA SER A 432 -18.91 -6.58 29.68
C SER A 432 -18.86 -6.51 28.15
N LYS A 433 -20.00 -6.71 27.48
CA LYS A 433 -20.08 -6.57 26.02
C LYS A 433 -19.64 -5.18 25.55
N ALA A 434 -20.02 -4.13 26.28
CA ALA A 434 -19.64 -2.75 25.96
C ALA A 434 -18.12 -2.54 25.95
N ASP A 435 -17.41 -3.21 26.86
CA ASP A 435 -15.96 -3.17 26.95
C ASP A 435 -15.29 -3.90 25.78
N LEU A 436 -15.84 -5.06 25.38
CA LEU A 436 -15.39 -5.82 24.21
C LEU A 436 -15.64 -5.05 22.90
N GLU A 437 -16.80 -4.39 22.79
CA GLU A 437 -17.12 -3.50 21.66
C GLU A 437 -16.13 -2.34 21.58
N ALA A 438 -15.84 -1.69 22.71
CA ALA A 438 -14.84 -0.62 22.75
C ALA A 438 -13.46 -1.15 22.34
N PHE A 439 -13.05 -2.32 22.84
CA PHE A 439 -11.77 -2.93 22.49
C PHE A 439 -11.65 -3.27 21.01
N ILE A 440 -12.65 -3.93 20.42
CA ILE A 440 -12.61 -4.36 19.01
C ILE A 440 -12.70 -3.15 18.07
N ARG A 441 -13.65 -2.23 18.32
CA ARG A 441 -13.85 -1.08 17.43
C ARG A 441 -12.77 -0.01 17.59
N LYS A 442 -12.19 0.13 18.78
CA LYS A 442 -11.25 1.21 19.12
C LYS A 442 -9.83 0.73 19.44
N GLY A 443 -9.54 -0.57 19.27
CA GLY A 443 -8.24 -1.22 19.50
C GLY A 443 -7.04 -0.42 19.01
N HIS A 444 -7.18 0.14 17.80
CA HIS A 444 -6.16 0.93 17.12
C HIS A 444 -5.73 2.23 17.85
N LEU A 445 -6.55 2.76 18.78
CA LEU A 445 -6.22 3.95 19.58
C LEU A 445 -5.49 3.60 20.89
N PHE A 446 -5.59 2.34 21.33
CA PHE A 446 -5.02 1.90 22.61
C PHE A 446 -3.58 1.42 22.47
N LEU A 447 -3.18 0.94 21.28
CA LEU A 447 -1.86 0.37 21.02
C LEU A 447 -0.70 1.29 21.47
N GLU A 448 -0.75 2.58 21.16
CA GLU A 448 0.34 3.50 21.53
C GLU A 448 0.33 3.88 23.00
N ASN A 449 -0.86 4.10 23.56
CA ASN A 449 -1.02 4.52 24.96
C ASN A 449 -0.69 3.37 25.93
N ASP A 450 -1.06 2.14 25.58
CA ASP A 450 -0.77 0.95 26.38
C ASP A 450 0.72 0.58 26.30
N ALA A 451 1.34 0.72 25.12
CA ALA A 451 2.80 0.54 24.99
C ALA A 451 3.61 1.56 25.79
N ALA A 452 3.12 2.80 25.93
CA ALA A 452 3.73 3.82 26.78
C ALA A 452 3.50 3.54 28.28
N ALA A 453 2.28 3.15 28.65
CA ALA A 453 1.91 2.80 30.02
C ALA A 453 2.68 1.58 30.57
N CYS A 454 2.81 0.52 29.77
CA CYS A 454 3.57 -0.68 30.10
C CYS A 454 5.05 -0.38 30.37
N ARG A 455 5.67 0.57 29.65
CA ARG A 455 7.07 0.97 29.87
C ARG A 455 7.30 1.70 31.20
N LEU A 456 6.27 2.35 31.72
CA LEU A 456 6.38 3.23 32.88
C LEU A 456 5.88 2.60 34.18
N THR A 457 5.40 1.35 34.16
CA THR A 457 4.70 0.72 35.30
C THR A 457 3.58 1.61 35.86
N LYS A 458 2.94 2.42 35.00
CA LYS A 458 1.83 3.31 35.33
C LYS A 458 0.59 2.87 34.55
N ARG A 459 -0.60 3.10 35.11
CA ARG A 459 -1.86 2.89 34.38
C ARG A 459 -1.92 3.84 33.17
N SER A 460 -2.37 3.33 32.02
CA SER A 460 -2.58 4.14 30.81
C SER A 460 -3.58 5.27 31.10
N PRO A 461 -3.32 6.53 30.71
CA PRO A 461 -4.21 7.65 31.01
C PRO A 461 -5.60 7.52 30.37
N VAL A 462 -5.74 6.68 29.34
CA VAL A 462 -7.03 6.36 28.70
C VAL A 462 -7.83 5.33 29.51
N VAL A 463 -7.17 4.58 30.40
CA VAL A 463 -7.80 3.63 31.33
C VAL A 463 -8.65 4.32 32.40
N ASN A 464 -8.49 5.63 32.61
CA ASN A 464 -9.34 6.39 33.53
C ASN A 464 -10.77 6.63 33.02
N ASN A 465 -11.02 6.44 31.71
CA ASN A 465 -12.36 6.60 31.10
C ASN A 465 -13.01 5.26 30.71
N LEU A 466 -12.41 4.13 31.10
CA LEU A 466 -13.00 2.81 30.92
C LEU A 466 -13.65 2.34 32.24
N PRO A 467 -14.73 1.55 32.19
CA PRO A 467 -15.27 0.89 33.36
C PRO A 467 -14.17 0.09 34.08
N LEU A 468 -14.10 0.19 35.41
CA LEU A 468 -13.09 -0.44 36.28
C LEU A 468 -12.86 -1.94 36.02
N ASN A 469 -13.80 -2.62 35.37
CA ASN A 469 -13.80 -4.06 35.09
C ASN A 469 -12.80 -4.46 33.99
N ILE A 470 -12.47 -3.58 33.03
CA ILE A 470 -11.43 -3.86 32.02
C ILE A 470 -10.04 -3.87 32.66
N VAL A 471 -9.83 -2.99 33.65
CA VAL A 471 -8.53 -2.78 34.31
C VAL A 471 -8.15 -3.97 35.19
N ALA A 472 -9.13 -4.69 35.72
CA ALA A 472 -8.92 -5.81 36.63
C ALA A 472 -8.41 -7.08 35.91
N GLY A 473 -8.71 -7.25 34.62
CA GLY A 473 -8.23 -8.39 33.81
C GLY A 473 -6.74 -8.33 33.44
N PHE A 474 -6.08 -7.17 33.65
CA PHE A 474 -4.69 -6.91 33.29
C PHE A 474 -3.72 -6.86 34.49
N ARG A 475 -4.04 -7.48 35.63
CA ARG A 475 -3.01 -7.68 36.66
C ARG A 475 -1.97 -8.69 36.14
N PRO A 476 -0.69 -8.33 36.03
CA PRO A 476 0.34 -9.34 35.87
C PRO A 476 0.32 -10.25 37.10
N ALA A 477 0.25 -11.56 36.89
CA ALA A 477 0.44 -12.55 37.93
C ALA A 477 1.85 -12.37 38.53
N SER A 478 1.96 -11.55 39.57
CA SER A 478 3.13 -11.50 40.44
C SER A 478 3.01 -12.66 41.41
N GLY A 479 3.70 -13.78 41.14
CA GLY A 479 3.72 -14.90 42.08
C GLY A 479 4.26 -16.23 41.56
N SER A 480 5.57 -16.43 41.72
CA SER A 480 6.31 -17.71 41.71
C SER A 480 6.63 -18.36 40.35
N MET A 481 7.85 -18.11 39.88
CA MET A 481 8.61 -19.10 39.12
C MET A 481 8.79 -20.35 40.00
N ARG A 482 8.05 -21.43 39.73
CA ARG A 482 8.48 -22.78 40.11
C ARG A 482 9.34 -23.34 38.98
N LYS A 483 10.65 -23.40 39.24
CA LYS A 483 11.60 -24.21 38.47
C LYS A 483 11.10 -25.65 38.44
N TYR A 484 10.72 -26.16 37.28
CA TYR A 484 10.72 -27.60 37.04
C TYR A 484 12.06 -27.98 36.43
N SER A 485 12.91 -28.53 37.29
CA SER A 485 14.10 -29.31 36.94
C SER A 485 13.64 -30.51 36.12
N MET A 486 14.13 -30.65 34.89
CA MET A 486 14.18 -31.96 34.23
C MET A 486 15.12 -32.85 35.06
N LYS A 487 14.62 -34.00 35.49
CA LYS A 487 15.47 -35.13 35.87
C LYS A 487 15.41 -36.12 34.72
N SER A 488 16.62 -36.46 34.25
CA SER A 488 17.09 -37.70 33.59
C SER A 488 16.06 -38.58 32.92
#